data_AF-A0AAW5HGD8-F1
#
_entry.id   AF-A0AAW5HGD8-F1
#
_cell.length_a   1.000
_cell.length_b   1.000
_cell.length_c   1.000
_cell.angle_alpha   90.00
_cell.angle_beta   90.00
_cell.angle_gamma   90.00
#
_symmetry.space_group_name_H-M   'P 1'
#
loop_
_entity.id
_entity.type
_entity.pdbx_description
1 polymer ?
#
loop_
_entity_poly.entity_id
_entity_poly.type
_entity_poly.pdbx_seq_one_letter_code
_entity_poly.pdbx_strand_id
1 'polypeptide(L)'
;MKFKDLFISRQHMYSIGIEEDASQYYVSFPVSNGMVDYEEYYAIAPATFNAFMDDPDAALAFVIKCRKRQLDELLIIKPGKNRGTAI
;
A
#
# COMPACT_ATOMS: atom_id res chain seq x y z
N MET A 1 -8.22 -12.51 -7.02
CA MET A 1 -7.77 -11.30 -6.32
C MET A 1 -8.55 -10.11 -6.85
N LYS A 2 -9.71 -9.87 -6.26
CA LYS A 2 -10.48 -8.64 -6.46
C LYS A 2 -10.05 -7.62 -5.41
N PHE A 3 -9.32 -6.60 -5.84
CA PHE A 3 -8.96 -5.46 -5.02
C PHE A 3 -9.99 -4.36 -5.22
N LYS A 4 -10.55 -3.86 -4.11
CA LYS A 4 -11.52 -2.78 -4.11
C LYS A 4 -10.95 -1.60 -3.32
N ASP A 5 -10.61 -0.54 -4.03
CA ASP A 5 -10.17 0.70 -3.42
C ASP A 5 -11.34 1.38 -2.72
N LEU A 6 -11.17 1.68 -1.44
CA LEU A 6 -12.14 2.37 -0.60
C LEU A 6 -11.77 3.85 -0.42
N PHE A 7 -10.48 4.14 -0.39
CA PHE A 7 -9.92 5.47 -0.20
C PHE A 7 -8.74 5.68 -1.15
N ILE A 8 -8.67 6.85 -1.79
CA ILE A 8 -7.59 7.19 -2.73
C ILE A 8 -7.08 8.58 -2.40
N SER A 9 -5.83 8.67 -1.96
CA SER A 9 -5.14 9.93 -1.75
C SER A 9 -4.32 10.29 -2.98
N ARG A 10 -4.84 11.23 -3.79
CA ARG A 10 -4.12 11.75 -4.96
C ARG A 10 -2.95 12.65 -4.57
N GLN A 11 -3.03 13.34 -3.43
CA GLN A 11 -1.99 14.24 -2.94
C GLN A 11 -0.71 13.48 -2.56
N HIS A 12 -0.88 12.30 -1.95
CA HIS A 12 0.23 11.46 -1.50
C HIS A 12 0.44 10.21 -2.37
N MET A 13 -0.35 10.05 -3.43
CA MET A 13 -0.30 8.90 -4.34
C MET A 13 -0.33 7.56 -3.60
N TYR A 14 -1.39 7.31 -2.85
CA TYR A 14 -1.66 5.99 -2.27
C TYR A 14 -3.15 5.69 -2.28
N SER A 15 -3.49 4.41 -2.26
CA SER A 15 -4.85 3.89 -2.15
C SER A 15 -4.94 2.93 -0.97
N ILE A 16 -6.10 2.87 -0.35
CA ILE A 16 -6.41 1.93 0.73
C ILE A 16 -7.69 1.22 0.34
N GLY A 17 -7.71 -0.10 0.46
CA GLY A 17 -8.81 -0.91 0.01
C GLY A 17 -8.93 -2.23 0.75
N ILE A 18 -9.82 -3.08 0.25
CA ILE A 18 -10.00 -4.44 0.71
C ILE A 18 -9.92 -5.42 -0.45
N GLU A 19 -9.18 -6.50 -0.25
CA GLU A 19 -9.22 -7.66 -1.14
C GLU A 19 -10.47 -8.48 -0.79
N GLU A 20 -11.47 -8.50 -1.67
CA GLU A 20 -12.75 -9.16 -1.41
C GLU A 20 -12.60 -10.68 -1.26
N ASP A 21 -11.67 -11.30 -2.00
CA ASP A 21 -11.46 -12.74 -1.99
C ASP A 21 -10.85 -13.23 -0.66
N ALA A 22 -9.88 -12.49 -0.12
CA ALA A 22 -9.22 -12.80 1.15
C ALA A 22 -9.85 -12.07 2.36
N SER A 23 -10.81 -11.17 2.14
CA SER A 23 -11.31 -10.21 3.14
C SER A 23 -10.17 -9.47 3.88
N GLN A 24 -9.09 -9.19 3.16
CA GLN A 24 -7.85 -8.64 3.69
C GLN A 24 -7.73 -7.18 3.28
N TYR A 25 -7.59 -6.28 4.25
CA TYR A 25 -7.34 -4.87 3.95
C TYR A 25 -5.93 -4.67 3.43
N TYR A 26 -5.77 -3.73 2.51
CA TYR A 26 -4.49 -3.40 1.92
C TYR A 26 -4.29 -1.90 1.76
N VAL A 27 -3.03 -1.51 1.68
CA VAL A 27 -2.57 -0.20 1.20
C VAL A 27 -1.76 -0.42 -0.05
N SER A 28 -2.07 0.31 -1.12
CA SER A 28 -1.29 0.32 -2.35
C SER A 28 -0.72 1.69 -2.68
N PHE A 29 0.43 1.71 -3.34
CA PHE A 29 1.01 2.93 -3.89
C PHE A 29 1.84 2.61 -5.13
N PRO A 30 1.93 3.54 -6.10
CA PRO A 30 2.75 3.37 -7.28
C PRO A 30 4.23 3.47 -6.91
N VAL A 31 5.01 2.56 -7.49
CA VAL A 31 6.45 2.46 -7.38
C VAL A 31 7.02 2.41 -8.79
N SER A 32 7.99 3.29 -9.07
CA SER A 32 8.70 3.26 -10.35
C SER A 32 10.08 2.66 -10.17
N ASN A 33 10.40 1.65 -10.95
CA ASN A 33 11.78 1.16 -11.03
C ASN A 33 12.59 1.83 -12.13
N GLY A 34 12.16 2.99 -12.63
CA GLY A 34 12.77 3.68 -13.78
C GLY A 34 12.59 2.96 -15.13
N MET A 35 12.23 1.68 -15.12
CA MET A 35 11.88 0.88 -16.31
C MET A 35 10.39 0.53 -16.38
N VAL A 36 9.74 0.31 -15.23
CA VAL A 36 8.32 -0.08 -15.13
C VAL A 36 7.72 0.58 -13.91
N ASP A 37 6.55 1.18 -14.08
CA ASP A 37 5.70 1.62 -13.00
C ASP A 37 4.79 0.45 -12.60
N TYR A 38 4.82 0.09 -11.32
CA TYR A 38 4.01 -0.99 -10.76
C TYR A 38 3.45 -0.57 -9.41
N GLU A 39 2.37 -1.22 -8.96
CA GLU A 39 1.79 -0.96 -7.65
C GLU A 39 2.28 -1.99 -6.65
N GLU A 40 2.67 -1.52 -5.46
CA GLU A 40 2.96 -2.39 -4.32
C GLU A 40 1.76 -2.46 -3.40
N TYR A 41 1.35 -3.67 -3.03
CA TYR A 41 0.22 -3.92 -2.13
C TYR A 41 0.74 -4.46 -0.80
N TYR A 42 0.41 -3.76 0.29
CA TYR A 42 0.76 -4.13 1.66
C TYR A 42 -0.49 -4.53 2.41
N ALA A 43 -0.48 -5.71 3.02
CA ALA A 43 -1.56 -6.16 3.89
C ALA A 43 -1.56 -5.36 5.18
N ILE A 44 -2.74 -4.88 5.58
CA ILE A 44 -2.95 -4.18 6.85
C ILE A 44 -4.06 -4.84 7.65
N ALA A 45 -3.96 -4.80 8.98
CA ALA A 45 -5.01 -5.32 9.83
C ALA A 45 -6.26 -4.42 9.75
N PRO A 46 -7.48 -4.96 9.98
CA PRO A 46 -8.71 -4.16 10.05
C PRO A 46 -8.64 -3.01 11.06
N ALA A 47 -7.96 -3.22 12.20
CA ALA A 47 -7.74 -2.18 13.19
C ALA A 47 -6.89 -1.01 12.65
N THR A 48 -5.86 -1.33 11.87
CA THR A 48 -5.00 -0.35 11.19
C THR A 48 -5.78 0.42 10.12
N PHE A 49 -6.63 -0.28 9.36
CA PHE A 49 -7.51 0.35 8.37
C PHE A 49 -8.43 1.40 9.01
N ASN A 50 -9.12 1.05 10.10
CA ASN A 50 -9.99 1.99 10.80
C ASN A 50 -9.20 3.22 11.30
N ALA A 51 -8.01 3.00 11.87
CA ALA A 51 -7.14 4.09 12.30
C ALA A 51 -6.70 5.01 11.15
N PHE A 52 -6.46 4.47 9.95
CA PHE A 52 -6.12 5.25 8.76
C PHE A 52 -7.31 6.02 8.18
N MET A 53 -8.51 5.48 8.29
CA MET A 53 -9.74 6.16 7.89
C MET A 53 -10.07 7.32 8.83
N ASP A 54 -9.78 7.18 10.13
CA ASP A 54 -9.95 8.24 11.13
C ASP A 54 -8.80 9.27 11.08
N ASP A 55 -7.57 8.83 10.81
CA ASP A 55 -6.35 9.65 10.75
C ASP A 55 -5.55 9.42 9.45
N PRO A 56 -5.78 10.25 8.42
CA PRO A 56 -5.03 10.19 7.16
C PRO A 56 -3.53 10.46 7.31
N ASP A 57 -3.10 11.21 8.34
CA ASP A 57 -1.67 11.48 8.60
C ASP A 57 -0.97 10.22 9.12
N ALA A 58 -1.65 9.42 9.95
CA ALA A 58 -1.15 8.11 10.37
C ALA A 58 -0.98 7.15 9.17
N ALA A 59 -1.92 7.19 8.22
CA ALA A 59 -1.84 6.41 6.98
C ALA A 59 -0.62 6.83 6.15
N LEU A 60 -0.38 8.14 6.01
CA LEU A 60 0.79 8.66 5.32
C LEU A 60 2.10 8.22 5.99
N ALA A 61 2.18 8.29 7.33
CA ALA A 61 3.36 7.83 8.06
C ALA A 61 3.65 6.34 7.83
N PHE A 62 2.61 5.51 7.73
CA PHE A 62 2.74 4.11 7.36
C PHE A 62 3.24 3.93 5.92
N VAL A 63 2.65 4.63 4.96
CA VAL A 63 3.10 4.61 3.55
C VAL A 63 4.56 5.01 3.46
N ILE A 64 5.01 6.04 4.18
CA ILE A 64 6.43 6.45 4.21
C ILE A 64 7.34 5.32 4.72
N LYS A 65 6.91 4.56 5.73
CA LYS A 65 7.66 3.37 6.21
C LYS A 65 7.71 2.27 5.15
N CYS A 66 6.61 2.01 4.46
CA CYS A 66 6.55 1.07 3.33
C CYS A 66 7.51 1.50 2.20
N ARG A 67 7.51 2.78 1.81
CA ARG A 67 8.44 3.34 0.81
C ARG A 67 9.91 3.17 1.20
N LYS A 68 10.20 3.18 2.51
CA LYS A 68 11.54 2.92 3.07
C LYS A 68 11.88 1.42 3.18
N ARG A 69 11.02 0.52 2.68
CA ARG A 69 11.20 -0.94 2.74
C ARG A 69 11.28 -1.49 4.18
N GLN A 70 10.71 -0.77 5.14
CA GLN A 70 10.74 -1.17 6.56
C GLN A 70 9.65 -2.19 6.91
N LEU A 71 8.64 -2.34 6.05
CA LEU A 71 7.46 -3.18 6.25
C LEU A 71 7.35 -4.24 5.15
N ASP A 72 8.50 -4.69 4.64
CA ASP A 72 8.58 -5.63 3.53
C ASP A 72 7.92 -6.99 3.84
N GLU A 73 7.82 -7.33 5.12
CA GLU A 73 7.12 -8.51 5.62
C GLU A 73 5.61 -8.49 5.35
N LEU A 74 5.02 -7.31 5.18
CA LEU A 74 3.59 -7.12 4.93
C LEU A 74 3.23 -7.10 3.44
N LEU A 75 4.20 -7.20 2.51
CA LEU A 75 3.87 -7.21 1.08
C LEU A 75 3.07 -8.45 0.71
N ILE A 76 1.93 -8.20 0.06
CA ILE A 76 1.09 -9.22 -0.56
C ILE A 76 1.78 -9.74 -1.82
N ILE A 77 2.32 -8.82 -2.63
CA ILE A 77 3.05 -9.16 -3.86
C ILE A 77 4.54 -8.98 -3.61
N LYS A 78 5.28 -10.09 -3.54
CA LYS A 78 6.74 -10.00 -3.36
C LYS A 78 7.37 -9.30 -4.57
N PRO A 79 8.19 -8.26 -4.34
CA PRO A 79 8.85 -7.55 -5.42
C PRO A 79 9.88 -8.46 -6.10
N GLY A 80 10.07 -8.27 -7.40
CA GLY A 80 11.13 -8.94 -8.14
C GLY A 80 12.54 -8.49 -7.72
N LYS A 81 13.58 -9.13 -8.27
CA LYS A 81 15.00 -8.84 -7.98
C LYS A 81 15.39 -7.37 -8.21
N ASN A 82 14.76 -6.70 -9.17
CA ASN A 82 14.94 -5.27 -9.41
C ASN A 82 13.73 -4.54 -8.85
N ARG A 83 13.81 -4.17 -7.58
CA ARG A 83 12.77 -3.39 -6.92
C ARG A 83 13.08 -1.90 -7.05
N GLY A 84 12.10 -1.15 -7.56
CA GLY A 84 12.21 0.28 -7.83
C GLY A 84 12.30 1.19 -6.63
N THR A 85 12.24 2.47 -6.92
CA THR A 85 12.16 3.54 -5.93
C THR A 85 10.71 4.02 -5.88
N ALA A 86 10.14 4.14 -4.67
CA ALA A 86 8.81 4.70 -4.53
C ALA A 86 8.79 6.16 -5.00
N ILE A 87 7.72 6.55 -5.71
CA ILE A 87 7.55 7.88 -6.32
C ILE A 87 6.94 8.85 -5.31
#